data_AF-A0A5J6PB71-F1
#
_entry.id   AF-A0A5J6PB71-F1
#
_cell.length_a   1.000
_cell.length_b   1.000
_cell.length_c   1.000
_cell.angle_alpha   90.00
_cell.angle_beta   90.00
_cell.angle_gamma   90.00
#
_symmetry.space_group_name_H-M   'P 1'
#
loop_
_entity.id
_entity.type
_entity.pdbx_description
1 polymer ?
#
loop_
_entity_poly.entity_id
_entity_poly.type
_entity_poly.pdbx_seq_one_letter_code
_entity_poly.pdbx_strand_id
1 'polypeptide(L)'
;MNIIRWVLILLICASANQVKALELIFADQNLTACVQEIISKKQWQALEQVTSVECHSKKIASLVGIEQLTKLQKLSLYNNNLTDVNLGNLPELNHINLAKNQITRITLTQLPALAELYLFGNRLETFDLQHMPALKLLKINDNRILTFTYQELPALEKIYMFNNLMEHVDIYHLPAMTYMDARQNPMPDPLYEEMDKIKGVTFLHDGNAEDWQ
;
A
#
# COMPACT_ATOMS: atom_id res chain seq x y z
N MET A 1 51.60 -29.05 28.28
CA MET A 1 50.61 -28.70 29.33
C MET A 1 49.28 -28.41 28.63
N ASN A 2 48.38 -29.39 28.71
CA ASN A 2 46.99 -29.48 28.23
C ASN A 2 46.51 -28.64 27.03
N ILE A 3 46.53 -29.27 25.85
CA ILE A 3 45.60 -29.01 24.75
C ILE A 3 44.52 -30.10 24.86
N ILE A 4 43.31 -29.74 25.27
CA ILE A 4 42.19 -30.68 25.32
C ILE A 4 41.54 -30.72 23.94
N ARG A 5 41.71 -31.87 23.31
CA ARG A 5 41.03 -32.37 22.12
C ARG A 5 39.72 -33.01 22.61
N TRP A 6 38.56 -32.51 22.20
CA TRP A 6 37.32 -33.29 22.26
C TRP A 6 36.82 -33.57 20.86
N VAL A 7 36.78 -34.87 20.57
CA VAL A 7 36.28 -35.49 19.35
C VAL A 7 34.76 -35.60 19.44
N LEU A 8 34.14 -35.29 18.31
CA LEU A 8 32.77 -35.59 17.87
C LEU A 8 32.16 -36.87 18.47
N ILE A 9 30.91 -36.78 18.93
CA ILE A 9 29.98 -37.93 18.95
C ILE A 9 28.79 -37.55 18.06
N LEU A 10 28.62 -38.34 17.00
CA LEU A 10 27.53 -38.33 16.03
C LEU A 10 26.39 -39.25 16.51
N LEU A 11 25.22 -39.10 15.87
CA LEU A 11 23.91 -39.77 16.03
C LEU A 11 22.98 -39.03 17.01
N ILE A 12 21.77 -38.56 16.62
CA ILE A 12 20.72 -39.24 15.85
C ILE A 12 19.88 -38.21 15.04
N CYS A 13 19.39 -38.65 13.87
CA CYS A 13 18.37 -38.05 12.98
C CYS A 13 18.82 -36.99 11.96
N ALA A 14 19.55 -37.43 10.92
CA ALA A 14 19.57 -36.73 9.64
C ALA A 14 18.29 -37.06 8.84
N SER A 15 17.15 -36.58 9.32
CA SER A 15 15.95 -36.36 8.50
C SER A 15 15.18 -35.14 9.01
N ALA A 16 15.91 -34.06 9.28
CA ALA A 16 15.33 -32.73 9.27
C ALA A 16 16.06 -32.02 8.14
N ASN A 17 15.35 -31.88 7.01
CA ASN A 17 15.61 -30.93 5.95
C ASN A 17 16.37 -29.73 6.57
N GLN A 18 17.62 -29.49 6.16
CA GLN A 18 18.25 -28.21 6.47
C GLN A 18 17.45 -27.17 5.70
N VAL A 19 16.35 -26.71 6.30
CA VAL A 19 15.71 -25.48 5.88
C VAL A 19 16.79 -24.45 6.12
N LYS A 20 17.47 -24.08 5.03
CA LYS A 20 18.28 -22.88 4.98
C LYS A 20 17.34 -21.79 5.48
N ALA A 21 17.53 -21.35 6.72
CA ALA A 21 16.68 -20.33 7.30
C ALA A 21 16.73 -19.16 6.34
N LEU A 22 15.60 -18.87 5.70
CA LEU A 22 15.50 -17.77 4.78
C LEU A 22 15.84 -16.52 5.60
N GLU A 23 17.00 -15.93 5.34
CA GLU A 23 17.51 -14.85 6.16
C GLU A 23 16.69 -13.59 5.86
N LEU A 24 15.57 -13.47 6.57
CA LEU A 24 14.67 -12.33 6.50
C LEU A 24 15.22 -11.23 7.37
N ILE A 25 15.57 -10.12 6.76
CA ILE A 25 16.08 -8.95 7.48
C ILE A 25 14.98 -7.89 7.50
N PHE A 26 14.03 -8.02 8.43
CA PHE A 26 13.07 -6.94 8.71
C PHE A 26 13.40 -6.27 10.03
N ALA A 27 13.23 -4.96 10.10
CA ALA A 27 13.39 -4.22 11.36
C ALA A 27 12.26 -4.52 12.36
N ASP A 28 11.06 -4.87 11.87
CA ASP A 28 9.88 -5.14 12.68
C ASP A 28 9.70 -6.64 12.95
N GLN A 29 9.68 -7.03 14.23
CA GLN A 29 9.54 -8.44 14.63
C GLN A 29 8.16 -9.02 14.33
N ASN A 30 7.10 -8.21 14.33
CA ASN A 30 5.75 -8.67 13.99
C ASN A 30 5.64 -8.94 12.48
N LEU A 31 6.31 -8.13 11.66
CA LEU A 31 6.44 -8.39 10.22
C LEU A 31 7.23 -9.68 9.99
N THR A 32 8.39 -9.84 10.66
CA THR A 32 9.19 -11.08 10.59
C THR A 32 8.36 -12.31 10.94
N ALA A 33 7.68 -12.29 12.07
CA ALA A 33 6.87 -13.42 12.54
C ALA A 33 5.74 -13.75 11.53
N CYS A 34 5.05 -12.72 11.01
CA CYS A 34 3.98 -12.94 10.05
C CYS A 34 4.49 -13.53 8.72
N VAL A 35 5.57 -12.98 8.17
CA VAL A 35 6.14 -13.47 6.91
C VAL A 35 6.68 -14.90 7.07
N GLN A 36 7.30 -15.22 8.22
CA GLN A 36 7.74 -16.58 8.55
C GLN A 36 6.56 -17.56 8.67
N GLU A 37 5.44 -17.14 9.25
CA GLU A 37 4.21 -17.94 9.30
C GLU A 37 3.69 -18.26 7.89
N ILE A 38 3.65 -17.26 7.00
CA ILE A 38 3.23 -17.42 5.60
C ILE A 38 4.15 -18.41 4.88
N ILE A 39 5.47 -18.20 4.96
CA ILE A 39 6.47 -19.08 4.33
C ILE A 39 6.32 -20.51 4.83
N SER A 40 6.19 -20.70 6.14
CA SER A 40 6.05 -22.02 6.76
C SER A 40 4.77 -22.73 6.27
N LYS A 41 3.64 -22.02 6.25
CA LYS A 41 2.36 -22.54 5.78
C LYS A 41 2.38 -22.92 4.30
N LYS A 42 3.11 -22.16 3.48
CA LYS A 42 3.28 -22.41 2.05
C LYS A 42 4.42 -23.36 1.71
N GLN A 43 5.23 -23.73 2.71
CA GLN A 43 6.43 -24.55 2.56
C GLN A 43 7.44 -23.96 1.57
N TRP A 44 7.46 -22.62 1.43
CA TRP A 44 8.41 -21.95 0.55
C TRP A 44 9.84 -22.10 1.08
N GLN A 45 10.78 -22.25 0.15
CA GLN A 45 12.20 -22.46 0.43
C GLN A 45 13.08 -21.31 -0.11
N ALA A 46 12.47 -20.35 -0.81
CA ALA A 46 13.15 -19.22 -1.44
C ALA A 46 12.30 -17.93 -1.36
N LEU A 47 12.94 -16.76 -1.29
CA LEU A 47 12.27 -15.45 -1.17
C LEU A 47 11.49 -15.11 -2.44
N GLU A 48 11.95 -15.59 -3.59
CA GLU A 48 11.32 -15.40 -4.89
C GLU A 48 9.94 -16.08 -4.99
N GLN A 49 9.63 -17.00 -4.07
CA GLN A 49 8.31 -17.61 -3.98
C GLN A 49 7.32 -16.73 -3.20
N VAL A 50 7.80 -15.72 -2.46
CA VAL A 50 6.97 -14.82 -1.67
C VAL A 50 6.33 -13.77 -2.58
N THR A 51 5.16 -14.11 -3.12
CA THR A 51 4.40 -13.24 -4.02
C THR A 51 3.27 -12.48 -3.34
N SER A 52 2.85 -12.90 -2.13
CA SER A 52 1.81 -12.23 -1.35
C SER A 52 2.15 -12.20 0.13
N VAL A 53 2.04 -11.02 0.75
CA VAL A 53 2.17 -10.81 2.21
C VAL A 53 0.87 -10.18 2.72
N GLU A 54 0.17 -10.89 3.61
CA GLU A 54 -1.11 -10.46 4.19
C GLU A 54 -1.03 -10.57 5.72
N CYS A 55 -0.75 -9.44 6.39
CA CYS A 55 -0.46 -9.38 7.83
C CYS A 55 -1.32 -8.32 8.52
N HIS A 56 -2.62 -8.59 8.64
CA HIS A 56 -3.58 -7.66 9.23
C HIS A 56 -3.55 -7.65 10.75
N SER A 57 -3.68 -6.47 11.37
CA SER A 57 -3.86 -6.38 12.84
C SER A 57 -2.75 -7.05 13.65
N LYS A 58 -1.51 -6.95 13.16
CA LYS A 58 -0.32 -7.54 13.78
C LYS A 58 0.54 -6.53 14.53
N LYS A 59 0.09 -5.27 14.64
CA LYS A 59 0.84 -4.17 15.29
C LYS A 59 2.19 -3.92 14.60
N ILE A 60 2.26 -4.11 13.28
CA ILE A 60 3.45 -3.83 12.48
C ILE A 60 3.63 -2.31 12.40
N ALA A 61 4.82 -1.83 12.72
CA ALA A 61 5.18 -0.42 12.76
C ALA A 61 6.24 -0.02 11.72
N SER A 62 6.96 -0.98 11.13
CA SER A 62 7.98 -0.70 10.11
C SER A 62 7.98 -1.72 8.97
N LEU A 63 8.29 -1.24 7.76
CA LEU A 63 8.49 -2.04 6.54
C LEU A 63 9.95 -2.10 6.09
N VAL A 64 10.89 -1.59 6.89
CA VAL A 64 12.33 -1.69 6.57
C VAL A 64 12.69 -3.16 6.39
N GLY A 65 13.23 -3.51 5.21
CA GLY A 65 13.53 -4.87 4.80
C GLY A 65 12.54 -5.48 3.81
N ILE A 66 11.41 -4.83 3.51
CA ILE A 66 10.42 -5.35 2.56
C ILE A 66 10.95 -5.45 1.12
N GLU A 67 11.94 -4.64 0.77
CA GLU A 67 12.60 -4.60 -0.53
C GLU A 67 13.31 -5.91 -0.90
N GLN A 68 13.57 -6.80 0.05
CA GLN A 68 14.13 -8.13 -0.21
C GLN A 68 13.12 -9.07 -0.93
N LEU A 69 11.81 -8.77 -0.84
CA LEU A 69 10.74 -9.55 -1.48
C LEU A 69 10.52 -9.09 -2.92
N THR A 70 11.55 -9.24 -3.77
CA THR A 70 11.55 -8.69 -5.15
C THR A 70 10.47 -9.23 -6.09
N LYS A 71 9.85 -10.37 -5.73
CA LYS A 71 8.73 -11.00 -6.43
C LYS A 71 7.35 -10.72 -5.80
N LEU A 72 7.30 -9.79 -4.85
CA LEU A 72 6.07 -9.43 -4.16
C LEU A 72 5.09 -8.75 -5.14
N GLN A 73 3.91 -9.33 -5.28
CA GLN A 73 2.82 -8.85 -6.13
C GLN A 73 1.70 -8.22 -5.31
N LYS A 74 1.47 -8.72 -4.08
CA LYS A 74 0.44 -8.24 -3.18
C LYS A 74 1.00 -7.95 -1.78
N LEU A 75 0.78 -6.74 -1.29
CA LEU A 75 1.09 -6.33 0.08
C LEU A 75 -0.19 -5.84 0.78
N SER A 76 -0.63 -6.54 1.81
CA SER A 76 -1.84 -6.22 2.56
C SER A 76 -1.55 -6.15 4.06
N LEU A 77 -1.48 -4.94 4.59
CA LEU A 77 -1.14 -4.63 5.98
C LEU A 77 -2.22 -3.77 6.65
N TYR A 78 -3.48 -4.02 6.27
CA TYR A 78 -4.64 -3.36 6.87
C TYR A 78 -4.62 -3.42 8.41
N ASN A 79 -4.99 -2.29 9.03
CA ASN A 79 -5.11 -2.14 10.47
C ASN A 79 -3.82 -2.50 11.22
N ASN A 80 -2.75 -1.74 10.98
CA ASN A 80 -1.47 -1.86 11.70
C ASN A 80 -1.06 -0.47 12.26
N ASN A 81 0.22 -0.33 12.64
CA ASN A 81 0.75 0.85 13.32
C ASN A 81 1.79 1.58 12.45
N LEU A 82 1.71 1.47 11.12
CA LEU A 82 2.63 2.15 10.21
C LEU A 82 2.43 3.67 10.29
N THR A 83 3.53 4.42 10.44
CA THR A 83 3.54 5.90 10.42
C THR A 83 4.22 6.45 9.18
N ASP A 84 5.29 5.79 8.73
CA ASP A 84 6.10 6.21 7.61
C ASP A 84 6.36 4.98 6.73
N VAL A 85 6.01 5.10 5.45
CA VAL A 85 6.11 3.99 4.50
C VAL A 85 6.99 4.40 3.34
N ASN A 86 8.05 3.63 3.13
CA ASN A 86 8.82 3.67 1.90
C ASN A 86 8.76 2.29 1.27
N LEU A 87 8.03 2.18 0.16
CA LEU A 87 8.07 1.01 -0.69
C LEU A 87 9.07 1.33 -1.79
N GLY A 88 10.27 0.78 -1.64
CA GLY A 88 11.34 0.91 -2.62
C GLY A 88 11.00 0.21 -3.95
N ASN A 89 12.01 -0.31 -4.62
CA ASN A 89 11.82 -0.96 -5.93
C ASN A 89 11.17 -2.35 -5.80
N LEU A 90 9.83 -2.40 -5.93
CA LEU A 90 9.05 -3.63 -5.97
C LEU A 90 8.28 -3.69 -7.31
N PRO A 91 8.97 -4.06 -8.42
CA PRO A 91 8.46 -3.82 -9.77
C PRO A 91 7.24 -4.68 -10.14
N GLU A 92 7.02 -5.80 -9.44
CA GLU A 92 5.89 -6.71 -9.64
C GLU A 92 4.68 -6.38 -8.75
N LEU A 93 4.81 -5.42 -7.83
CA LEU A 93 3.78 -5.08 -6.86
C LEU A 93 2.59 -4.43 -7.56
N ASN A 94 1.47 -5.14 -7.58
CA ASN A 94 0.25 -4.73 -8.28
C ASN A 94 -0.92 -4.38 -7.34
N HIS A 95 -0.85 -4.77 -6.08
CA HIS A 95 -1.87 -4.49 -5.08
C HIS A 95 -1.24 -4.09 -3.74
N ILE A 96 -1.60 -2.91 -3.25
CA ILE A 96 -1.18 -2.38 -1.96
C ILE A 96 -2.41 -2.01 -1.13
N ASN A 97 -2.55 -2.62 0.04
CA ASN A 97 -3.52 -2.21 1.05
C ASN A 97 -2.84 -1.89 2.38
N LEU A 98 -2.74 -0.60 2.67
CA LEU A 98 -2.19 -0.05 3.92
C LEU A 98 -3.26 0.75 4.68
N ALA A 99 -4.53 0.48 4.41
CA ALA A 99 -5.63 1.20 5.04
C ALA A 99 -5.70 0.95 6.56
N LYS A 100 -6.30 1.90 7.29
CA LYS A 100 -6.40 1.90 8.75
C LYS A 100 -5.05 1.80 9.46
N ASN A 101 -4.04 2.51 8.97
CA ASN A 101 -2.78 2.70 9.70
C ASN A 101 -2.72 4.12 10.29
N GLN A 102 -1.54 4.62 10.63
CA GLN A 102 -1.31 5.98 11.12
C GLN A 102 -0.36 6.74 10.19
N ILE A 103 -0.39 6.41 8.88
CA ILE A 103 0.60 6.89 7.92
C ILE A 103 0.44 8.40 7.73
N THR A 104 1.53 9.13 7.95
CA THR A 104 1.63 10.58 7.67
C THR A 104 2.50 10.86 6.45
N ARG A 105 3.42 9.94 6.11
CA ARG A 105 4.29 10.04 4.94
C ARG A 105 4.37 8.71 4.20
N ILE A 106 4.22 8.77 2.89
CA ILE A 106 4.37 7.61 2.02
C ILE A 106 5.23 7.98 0.80
N THR A 107 6.14 7.08 0.44
CA THR A 107 6.95 7.15 -0.77
C THR A 107 6.70 5.90 -1.59
N LEU A 108 6.17 6.11 -2.79
CA LEU A 108 5.84 5.07 -3.78
C LEU A 108 6.71 5.31 -5.01
N THR A 109 7.89 4.71 -5.04
CA THR A 109 8.84 4.88 -6.15
C THR A 109 8.95 3.60 -6.96
N GLN A 110 8.89 3.70 -8.30
CA GLN A 110 9.14 2.58 -9.20
C GLN A 110 8.16 1.41 -9.02
N LEU A 111 6.85 1.69 -9.06
CA LEU A 111 5.78 0.68 -8.98
C LEU A 111 4.99 0.59 -10.31
N PRO A 112 5.63 0.21 -11.43
CA PRO A 112 5.02 0.27 -12.76
C PRO A 112 3.83 -0.68 -12.93
N ALA A 113 3.76 -1.74 -12.12
CA ALA A 113 2.68 -2.72 -12.14
C ALA A 113 1.52 -2.39 -11.17
N LEU A 114 1.63 -1.33 -10.36
CA LEU A 114 0.63 -1.03 -9.33
C LEU A 114 -0.72 -0.72 -9.94
N ALA A 115 -1.70 -1.58 -9.71
CA ALA A 115 -3.05 -1.47 -10.23
C ALA A 115 -4.06 -0.99 -9.18
N GLU A 116 -3.85 -1.35 -7.92
CA GLU A 116 -4.76 -0.98 -6.83
C GLU A 116 -4.01 -0.47 -5.60
N LEU A 117 -4.41 0.71 -5.12
CA LEU A 117 -3.82 1.37 -3.97
C LEU A 117 -4.89 1.79 -2.95
N TYR A 118 -4.84 1.18 -1.77
CA TYR A 118 -5.74 1.47 -0.64
C TYR A 118 -4.95 2.09 0.52
N LEU A 119 -5.18 3.39 0.75
CA LEU A 119 -4.59 4.20 1.81
C LEU A 119 -5.63 4.82 2.75
N PHE A 120 -6.89 4.38 2.67
CA PHE A 120 -7.97 5.00 3.43
C PHE A 120 -7.81 4.85 4.95
N GLY A 121 -8.30 5.82 5.71
CA GLY A 121 -8.22 5.79 7.17
C GLY A 121 -6.80 5.92 7.70
N ASN A 122 -6.01 6.80 7.10
CA ASN A 122 -4.65 7.17 7.54
C ASN A 122 -4.63 8.64 8.00
N ARG A 123 -3.47 9.28 8.03
CA ARG A 123 -3.27 10.68 8.42
C ARG A 123 -2.46 11.43 7.36
N LEU A 124 -2.59 11.04 6.09
CA LEU A 124 -1.89 11.67 4.98
C LEU A 124 -2.40 13.09 4.78
N GLU A 125 -1.50 14.06 4.69
CA GLU A 125 -1.79 15.44 4.30
C GLU A 125 -1.41 15.71 2.84
N THR A 126 -0.41 14.98 2.36
CA THR A 126 0.08 15.00 0.98
C THR A 126 0.64 13.63 0.62
N PHE A 127 0.68 13.34 -0.66
CA PHE A 127 1.33 12.19 -1.26
C PHE A 127 1.53 12.48 -2.74
N ASP A 128 2.56 11.90 -3.34
CA ASP A 128 2.82 12.07 -4.76
C ASP A 128 2.61 10.75 -5.50
N LEU A 129 1.79 10.78 -6.55
CA LEU A 129 1.67 9.69 -7.51
C LEU A 129 2.42 10.06 -8.80
N GLN A 130 3.72 9.79 -8.80
CA GLN A 130 4.56 10.00 -9.98
C GLN A 130 4.56 8.74 -10.84
N HIS A 131 4.08 8.88 -12.08
CA HIS A 131 4.23 7.86 -13.13
C HIS A 131 3.68 6.47 -12.74
N MET A 132 2.36 6.35 -12.57
CA MET A 132 1.70 5.08 -12.24
C MET A 132 0.85 4.58 -13.44
N PRO A 133 1.49 4.03 -14.49
CA PRO A 133 0.81 3.75 -15.77
C PRO A 133 -0.27 2.68 -15.66
N ALA A 134 -0.20 1.80 -14.65
CA ALA A 134 -1.13 0.71 -14.44
C ALA A 134 -2.21 0.98 -13.38
N LEU A 135 -2.14 2.11 -12.65
CA LEU A 135 -3.02 2.35 -11.50
C LEU A 135 -4.45 2.57 -11.97
N LYS A 136 -5.38 1.71 -11.53
CA LYS A 136 -6.79 1.74 -11.90
C LYS A 136 -7.71 2.19 -10.77
N LEU A 137 -7.35 1.84 -9.54
CA LEU A 137 -8.17 2.12 -8.37
C LEU A 137 -7.34 2.76 -7.27
N LEU A 138 -7.78 3.95 -6.85
CA LEU A 138 -7.20 4.71 -5.76
C LEU A 138 -8.23 4.94 -4.65
N LYS A 139 -7.93 4.51 -3.43
CA LYS A 139 -8.73 4.83 -2.23
C LYS A 139 -7.89 5.57 -1.20
N ILE A 140 -8.17 6.85 -1.05
CA ILE A 140 -7.48 7.78 -0.14
C ILE A 140 -8.47 8.47 0.82
N ASN A 141 -9.72 8.01 0.86
CA ASN A 141 -10.75 8.54 1.76
C ASN A 141 -10.35 8.45 3.25
N ASP A 142 -10.98 9.26 4.09
CA ASP A 142 -10.68 9.32 5.54
C ASP A 142 -9.19 9.59 5.81
N ASN A 143 -8.67 10.68 5.23
CA ASN A 143 -7.33 11.19 5.48
C ASN A 143 -7.41 12.70 5.81
N ARG A 144 -6.31 13.44 5.64
CA ARG A 144 -6.22 14.89 5.85
C ARG A 144 -5.66 15.59 4.61
N ILE A 145 -5.91 15.00 3.43
CA ILE A 145 -5.26 15.42 2.19
C ILE A 145 -5.76 16.81 1.82
N LEU A 146 -4.83 17.72 1.57
CA LEU A 146 -5.11 19.12 1.21
C LEU A 146 -5.13 19.33 -0.30
N THR A 147 -4.29 18.58 -1.02
CA THR A 147 -4.15 18.67 -2.47
C THR A 147 -3.92 17.28 -3.05
N PHE A 148 -4.48 17.03 -4.23
CA PHE A 148 -4.23 15.80 -4.98
C PHE A 148 -3.31 16.12 -6.17
N THR A 149 -2.02 15.81 -6.01
CA THR A 149 -0.99 16.01 -7.03
C THR A 149 -0.66 14.71 -7.74
N TYR A 150 -0.66 14.75 -9.08
CA TYR A 150 -0.24 13.64 -9.93
C TYR A 150 0.43 14.16 -11.19
N GLN A 151 1.12 13.27 -11.91
CA GLN A 151 1.72 13.59 -13.20
C GLN A 151 1.04 12.83 -14.35
N GLU A 152 1.10 11.50 -14.34
CA GLU A 152 0.50 10.65 -15.37
C GLU A 152 -0.18 9.45 -14.72
N LEU A 153 -1.50 9.37 -14.87
CA LEU A 153 -2.36 8.28 -14.38
C LEU A 153 -3.30 7.80 -15.51
N PRO A 154 -2.76 7.33 -16.64
CA PRO A 154 -3.53 7.09 -17.87
C PRO A 154 -4.58 5.98 -17.74
N ALA A 155 -4.42 5.08 -16.75
CA ALA A 155 -5.31 3.95 -16.51
C ALA A 155 -6.25 4.15 -15.31
N LEU A 156 -6.23 5.31 -14.64
CA LEU A 156 -6.99 5.52 -13.41
C LEU A 156 -8.48 5.62 -13.70
N GLU A 157 -9.22 4.59 -13.29
CA GLU A 157 -10.65 4.45 -13.57
C GLU A 157 -11.51 4.96 -12.40
N LYS A 158 -11.08 4.74 -11.16
CA LYS A 158 -11.88 5.00 -9.96
C LYS A 158 -11.08 5.65 -8.84
N ILE A 159 -11.64 6.72 -8.28
CA ILE A 159 -11.06 7.45 -7.16
C ILE A 159 -12.07 7.56 -6.01
N TYR A 160 -11.64 7.19 -4.81
CA TYR A 160 -12.39 7.42 -3.58
C TYR A 160 -11.55 8.32 -2.69
N MET A 161 -11.97 9.58 -2.54
CA MET A 161 -11.23 10.60 -1.82
C MET A 161 -12.10 11.41 -0.86
N PHE A 162 -13.28 10.87 -0.53
CA PHE A 162 -14.19 11.49 0.42
C PHE A 162 -13.58 11.62 1.82
N ASN A 163 -14.09 12.56 2.61
CA ASN A 163 -13.62 12.83 3.97
C ASN A 163 -12.12 13.16 4.00
N ASN A 164 -11.78 14.28 3.37
CA ASN A 164 -10.45 14.88 3.31
C ASN A 164 -10.58 16.41 3.46
N LEU A 165 -9.52 17.16 3.14
CA LEU A 165 -9.43 18.61 3.34
C LEU A 165 -9.12 19.34 2.02
N MET A 166 -9.50 18.78 0.86
CA MET A 166 -9.23 19.40 -0.43
C MET A 166 -10.21 20.52 -0.73
N GLU A 167 -9.68 21.72 -1.01
CA GLU A 167 -10.47 22.85 -1.52
C GLU A 167 -10.49 22.89 -3.05
N HIS A 168 -9.52 22.23 -3.68
CA HIS A 168 -9.36 22.16 -5.12
C HIS A 168 -8.91 20.76 -5.55
N VAL A 169 -9.27 20.37 -6.77
CA VAL A 169 -8.77 19.16 -7.42
C VAL A 169 -8.67 19.38 -8.92
N ASP A 170 -7.56 18.96 -9.52
CA ASP A 170 -7.42 18.91 -10.98
C ASP A 170 -7.70 17.49 -11.45
N ILE A 171 -8.76 17.28 -12.22
CA ILE A 171 -9.14 15.95 -12.72
C ILE A 171 -9.28 15.91 -14.24
N TYR A 172 -9.00 17.01 -14.91
CA TYR A 172 -9.25 17.17 -16.35
C TYR A 172 -8.27 16.35 -17.21
N HIS A 173 -7.21 15.82 -16.60
CA HIS A 173 -6.14 15.06 -17.24
C HIS A 173 -6.17 13.56 -16.90
N LEU A 174 -7.33 13.03 -16.52
CA LEU A 174 -7.54 11.61 -16.19
C LEU A 174 -8.42 10.92 -17.25
N PRO A 175 -7.83 10.43 -18.37
CA PRO A 175 -8.60 10.03 -19.56
C PRO A 175 -9.44 8.76 -19.40
N ALA A 176 -9.10 7.90 -18.45
CA ALA A 176 -9.80 6.64 -18.17
C ALA A 176 -10.78 6.73 -17.00
N MET A 177 -10.88 7.89 -16.34
CA MET A 177 -11.70 8.02 -15.14
C MET A 177 -13.17 7.86 -15.48
N THR A 178 -13.87 7.06 -14.67
CA THR A 178 -15.31 6.79 -14.81
C THR A 178 -16.08 7.04 -13.53
N TYR A 179 -15.38 7.12 -12.38
CA TYR A 179 -15.99 7.32 -11.09
C TYR A 179 -15.08 8.10 -10.13
N MET A 180 -15.66 9.07 -9.43
CA MET A 180 -14.99 9.78 -8.35
C MET A 180 -15.96 10.06 -7.20
N ASP A 181 -15.58 9.67 -5.98
CA ASP A 181 -16.28 10.05 -4.75
C ASP A 181 -15.45 11.10 -4.00
N ALA A 182 -15.93 12.34 -4.04
CA ALA A 182 -15.27 13.54 -3.55
C ALA A 182 -16.02 14.23 -2.40
N ARG A 183 -17.08 13.59 -1.89
CA ARG A 183 -17.89 14.08 -0.75
C ARG A 183 -17.03 14.38 0.48
N GLN A 184 -17.55 15.15 1.40
CA GLN A 184 -16.89 15.54 2.64
C GLN A 184 -15.49 16.11 2.39
N ASN A 185 -15.41 17.08 1.48
CA ASN A 185 -14.24 17.92 1.24
C ASN A 185 -14.69 19.38 1.17
N PRO A 186 -13.86 20.35 1.60
CA PRO A 186 -14.21 21.76 1.56
C PRO A 186 -14.12 22.39 0.16
N MET A 187 -14.50 21.66 -0.90
CA MET A 187 -14.54 22.20 -2.27
C MET A 187 -15.75 23.12 -2.43
N PRO A 188 -15.61 24.27 -3.11
CA PRO A 188 -16.71 25.21 -3.29
C PRO A 188 -17.69 24.75 -4.38
N ASP A 189 -18.98 25.11 -4.27
CA ASP A 189 -20.04 24.70 -5.21
C ASP A 189 -19.71 24.89 -6.70
N PRO A 190 -19.10 26.00 -7.15
CA PRO A 190 -18.71 26.14 -8.55
C PRO A 190 -17.78 25.03 -9.05
N LEU A 191 -16.95 24.44 -8.20
CA LEU A 191 -16.10 23.31 -8.58
C LEU A 191 -16.93 22.04 -8.80
N TYR A 192 -17.97 21.80 -7.99
CA TYR A 192 -18.89 20.69 -8.17
C TYR A 192 -19.72 20.84 -9.47
N GLU A 193 -20.19 22.06 -9.77
CA GLU A 193 -20.87 22.34 -11.03
C GLU A 193 -20.00 22.07 -12.26
N GLU A 194 -18.68 22.33 -12.17
CA GLU A 194 -17.75 21.98 -13.25
C GLU A 194 -17.56 20.46 -13.38
N MET A 195 -17.53 19.72 -12.26
CA MET A 195 -17.47 18.25 -12.29
C MET A 195 -18.68 17.65 -13.02
N ASP A 196 -19.88 18.15 -12.74
CA ASP A 196 -21.13 17.67 -13.37
C ASP A 196 -21.17 17.86 -14.89
N LYS A 197 -20.37 18.79 -15.43
CA LYS A 197 -20.24 19.01 -16.89
C LYS A 197 -19.40 17.92 -17.57
N ILE A 198 -18.60 17.17 -16.82
CA ILE A 198 -17.73 16.11 -17.35
C ILE A 198 -18.57 14.88 -17.68
N LYS A 199 -18.75 14.61 -18.97
CA LYS A 199 -19.55 13.48 -19.46
C LYS A 199 -18.83 12.14 -19.26
N GLY A 200 -19.59 11.10 -18.94
CA GLY A 200 -19.09 9.72 -18.86
C GLY A 200 -18.41 9.39 -17.51
N VAL A 201 -18.35 10.35 -16.59
CA VAL A 201 -17.85 10.17 -15.23
C VAL A 201 -19.01 10.31 -14.25
N THR A 202 -19.09 9.39 -13.30
CA THR A 202 -20.00 9.52 -12.15
C THR A 202 -19.28 10.20 -11.00
N PHE A 203 -19.77 11.37 -10.59
CA PHE A 203 -19.30 12.05 -9.39
C PHE A 203 -20.26 11.84 -8.24
N LEU A 204 -19.72 11.56 -7.06
CA LEU A 204 -20.41 11.78 -5.79
C LEU A 204 -19.73 12.96 -5.11
N HIS A 205 -20.47 14.02 -4.83
CA HIS A 205 -19.97 15.21 -4.17
C HIS A 205 -21.04 15.86 -3.29
N ASP A 206 -20.65 16.88 -2.52
CA ASP A 206 -21.53 17.58 -1.58
C ASP A 206 -22.28 18.76 -2.20
N GLY A 207 -22.02 19.08 -3.48
CA GLY A 207 -22.74 20.12 -4.22
C GLY A 207 -24.26 19.97 -4.05
N ASN A 208 -24.88 21.08 -3.66
CA ASN A 208 -26.31 21.25 -3.35
C ASN A 208 -26.78 20.75 -1.97
N ALA A 209 -26.01 21.05 -0.91
CA ALA A 209 -26.54 20.97 0.46
C ALA A 209 -27.73 21.94 0.72
N GLU A 210 -27.93 22.96 -0.12
CA GLU A 210 -29.03 23.93 -0.01
C GLU A 210 -30.33 23.54 -0.75
N ASP A 211 -30.32 22.50 -1.60
CA ASP A 211 -31.52 22.05 -2.35
C ASP A 211 -32.46 21.12 -1.55
N TRP A 212 -32.21 20.97 -0.24
CA TRP A 212 -33.02 20.16 0.68
C TRP A 212 -33.93 20.99 1.58
N GLN A 213 -34.32 22.20 1.15
CA GLN A 213 -35.37 23.03 1.78
C GLN A 213 -36.64 23.08 0.94
#